data_AF-A0AAW1TVT9-F1
#
_entry.id   AF-A0AAW1TVT9-F1
#
_cell.length_a   1.000
_cell.length_b   1.000
_cell.length_c   1.000
_cell.angle_alpha   90.00
_cell.angle_beta   90.00
_cell.angle_gamma   90.00
#
_symmetry.space_group_name_H-M   'P 1'
#
loop_
_entity.id
_entity.type
_entity.pdbx_description
1 polymer ?
#
loop_
_entity_poly.entity_id
_entity_poly.type
_entity_poly.pdbx_seq_one_letter_code
_entity_poly.pdbx_strand_id
1 'polypeptide(L)'
;MEPIQQFLQDSDTRFVLNFNQISSFLRNSFGFSDPISIGQEYANDISGLLNMLSIICPYCAQRSLKNRFTRIQKKIGTPLNIPQPLQTSTSESDNNLSDYDPTY
;
A
#
# COMPACT_ATOMS: atom_id res chain seq x y z
N MET A 1 -6.57 -13.29 -15.08
CA MET A 1 -6.04 -13.55 -13.73
C MET A 1 -5.12 -12.40 -13.39
N GLU A 2 -5.35 -11.69 -12.28
CA GLU A 2 -4.43 -10.62 -11.88
C GLU A 2 -3.09 -11.24 -11.45
N PRO A 3 -1.94 -10.65 -11.82
CA PRO A 3 -0.62 -11.20 -11.51
C PRO A 3 -0.38 -11.36 -9.99
N ILE A 4 -1.05 -10.56 -9.17
CA ILE A 4 -1.04 -10.66 -7.70
C ILE A 4 -1.66 -11.97 -7.21
N GLN A 5 -2.79 -12.39 -7.79
CA GLN A 5 -3.52 -13.58 -7.35
C GLN A 5 -2.68 -14.84 -7.54
N GLN A 6 -1.97 -14.93 -8.66
CA GLN A 6 -1.11 -16.05 -8.99
C GLN A 6 0.13 -16.09 -8.10
N PHE A 7 0.76 -14.94 -7.86
CA PHE A 7 1.88 -14.82 -6.93
C PHE A 7 1.52 -15.25 -5.49
N LEU A 8 0.32 -14.91 -5.02
CA LEU A 8 -0.19 -15.31 -3.70
C LEU A 8 -0.49 -16.80 -3.58
N GLN A 9 -1.06 -17.41 -4.63
CA GLN A 9 -1.28 -18.87 -4.65
C GLN A 9 0.03 -19.66 -4.63
N ASP A 10 1.07 -19.18 -5.30
CA ASP A 10 2.37 -19.86 -5.35
C ASP A 10 3.18 -19.73 -4.04
N SER A 11 2.73 -18.89 -3.11
CA SER A 11 3.47 -18.50 -1.90
C SER A 11 2.73 -18.82 -0.58
N ASP A 12 1.71 -19.67 -0.66
CA ASP A 12 0.63 -19.96 0.32
C ASP A 12 1.05 -20.20 1.80
N THR A 13 2.34 -20.36 2.10
CA THR A 13 2.87 -20.54 3.48
C THR A 13 3.66 -19.36 4.04
N ARG A 14 4.00 -18.34 3.24
CA ARG A 14 4.84 -17.21 3.68
C ARG A 14 4.05 -15.96 4.06
N PHE A 15 2.77 -15.92 3.76
CA PHE A 15 1.96 -14.72 3.85
C PHE A 15 0.87 -14.84 4.91
N VAL A 16 0.66 -13.74 5.63
CA VAL A 16 -0.31 -13.67 6.74
C VAL A 16 -1.75 -13.63 6.24
N LEU A 17 -1.96 -13.20 4.99
CA LEU A 17 -3.27 -13.12 4.34
C LEU A 17 -3.25 -13.79 2.96
N ASN A 18 -4.40 -14.32 2.55
CA ASN A 18 -4.62 -14.75 1.16
C ASN A 18 -5.18 -13.61 0.28
N PHE A 19 -5.30 -13.84 -1.03
CA PHE A 19 -5.76 -12.83 -1.99
C PHE A 19 -7.12 -12.21 -1.65
N ASN A 20 -8.08 -13.03 -1.19
CA ASN A 20 -9.41 -12.54 -0.82
C ASN A 20 -9.34 -11.64 0.41
N GLN A 21 -8.55 -12.03 1.42
CA GLN A 21 -8.35 -11.24 2.63
C GLN A 21 -7.65 -9.90 2.34
N ILE A 22 -6.63 -9.88 1.48
CA ILE A 22 -5.99 -8.62 1.05
C ILE A 22 -6.99 -7.73 0.32
N SER A 23 -7.76 -8.30 -0.61
CA SER A 23 -8.73 -7.54 -1.39
C SER A 23 -9.81 -6.91 -0.48
N SER A 24 -10.28 -7.65 0.51
CA SER A 24 -11.21 -7.16 1.53
C SER A 24 -10.57 -6.10 2.44
N PHE A 25 -9.33 -6.32 2.88
CA PHE A 25 -8.57 -5.34 3.66
C PHE A 25 -8.37 -4.02 2.89
N LEU A 26 -8.02 -4.06 1.60
CA LEU A 26 -7.87 -2.87 0.76
C LEU A 26 -9.18 -2.12 0.53
N ARG A 27 -10.31 -2.84 0.46
CA ARG A 27 -11.65 -2.25 0.37
C ARG A 27 -12.08 -1.62 1.68
N ASN A 28 -11.85 -2.31 2.80
CA ASN A 28 -12.27 -1.85 4.12
C ASN A 28 -11.35 -0.77 4.68
N SER A 29 -10.07 -0.71 4.28
CA SER A 29 -9.17 0.38 4.66
C SER A 29 -9.41 1.66 3.84
N PHE A 30 -10.23 1.61 2.79
CA PHE A 30 -10.55 2.76 1.96
C PHE A 30 -11.52 3.69 2.67
N GLY A 31 -11.11 4.95 2.91
CA GLY A 31 -11.92 5.97 3.57
C GLY A 31 -11.88 5.93 5.10
N PHE A 32 -11.26 4.92 5.70
CA PHE A 32 -11.14 4.81 7.15
C PHE A 32 -9.94 5.58 7.73
N SER A 33 -10.17 6.18 8.89
CA SER A 33 -9.19 6.97 9.64
C SER A 33 -8.08 6.09 10.22
N ASP A 34 -8.41 4.89 10.69
CA ASP A 34 -7.51 4.00 11.43
C ASP A 34 -7.27 2.63 10.73
N PRO A 35 -6.24 2.52 9.89
CA PRO A 35 -5.86 1.25 9.25
C PRO A 35 -5.12 0.28 10.19
N ILE A 36 -4.73 0.68 11.41
CA ILE A 36 -4.08 -0.23 12.36
C ILE A 36 -5.14 -1.17 12.94
N SER A 37 -6.24 -0.63 13.43
CA SER A 37 -7.37 -1.43 13.94
C SER A 37 -7.89 -2.40 12.87
N ILE A 38 -8.03 -1.93 11.63
CA ILE A 38 -8.41 -2.79 10.49
C ILE A 38 -7.32 -3.81 10.20
N GLY A 39 -6.04 -3.47 10.28
CA GLY A 39 -4.95 -4.44 10.13
C GLY A 39 -5.02 -5.55 11.17
N GLN A 40 -5.38 -5.22 12.41
CA GLN A 40 -5.48 -6.17 13.52
C GLN A 40 -6.67 -7.12 13.38
N GLU A 41 -7.75 -6.69 12.73
CA GLU A 41 -8.90 -7.56 12.40
C GLU A 41 -8.53 -8.67 11.42
N TYR A 42 -7.51 -8.45 10.58
CA TYR A 42 -7.12 -9.38 9.52
C TYR A 42 -5.88 -10.19 9.89
N ALA A 43 -4.91 -9.59 10.59
CA ALA A 43 -3.66 -10.23 10.95
C ALA A 43 -3.27 -9.91 12.41
N ASN A 44 -3.02 -10.95 13.20
CA ASN A 44 -2.43 -10.81 14.54
C ASN A 44 -0.99 -10.27 14.47
N ASP A 45 -0.29 -10.50 13.35
CA ASP A 45 1.05 -9.99 13.07
C ASP A 45 0.99 -8.83 12.05
N ILE A 46 0.91 -7.61 12.57
CA ILE A 46 0.93 -6.38 11.78
C ILE A 46 2.27 -6.20 11.04
N SER A 47 3.38 -6.68 11.61
CA SER A 47 4.70 -6.58 10.98
C SER A 47 4.79 -7.49 9.76
N GLY A 48 4.31 -8.73 9.90
CA GLY A 48 4.16 -9.67 8.80
C GLY A 48 3.25 -9.12 7.70
N LEU A 49 2.16 -8.45 8.07
CA LEU A 49 1.26 -7.80 7.12
C LEU A 49 2.00 -6.70 6.33
N LEU A 50 2.72 -5.81 7.01
CA LEU A 50 3.49 -4.74 6.35
C LEU A 50 4.56 -5.28 5.39
N ASN A 51 5.26 -6.34 5.81
CA ASN A 51 6.28 -6.99 4.98
C ASN A 51 5.64 -7.61 3.72
N MET A 52 4.52 -8.33 3.91
CA MET A 52 3.75 -8.88 2.82
C MET A 52 3.24 -7.81 1.84
N LEU A 53 2.69 -6.70 2.34
CA LEU A 53 2.30 -5.56 1.50
C LEU A 53 3.49 -5.01 0.69
N SER A 54 4.69 -5.01 1.26
CA SER A 54 5.90 -4.55 0.55
C SER A 54 6.34 -5.51 -0.55
N ILE A 55 6.18 -6.82 -0.33
CA ILE A 55 6.55 -7.84 -1.30
C ILE A 55 5.55 -7.86 -2.47
N ILE A 56 4.26 -7.59 -2.21
CA ILE A 56 3.20 -7.66 -3.24
C ILE A 56 3.08 -6.36 -4.02
N CYS A 57 3.37 -5.20 -3.41
CA CYS A 57 3.28 -3.87 -4.04
C CYS A 57 3.95 -3.76 -5.43
N PRO A 58 5.12 -4.36 -5.71
CA PRO A 58 5.74 -4.36 -7.04
C PRO A 58 4.94 -5.10 -8.11
N TYR A 59 4.13 -6.10 -7.73
CA TYR A 59 3.30 -6.90 -8.63
C TYR A 59 1.96 -6.22 -8.96
N CYS A 60 1.66 -5.09 -8.32
CA CYS A 60 0.48 -4.28 -8.61
C CYS A 60 0.67 -3.50 -9.92
N ALA A 61 0.01 -3.97 -10.99
CA ALA A 61 0.00 -3.28 -12.28
C ALA A 61 -0.70 -1.91 -12.23
N GLN A 62 -1.68 -1.73 -11.33
CA GLN A 62 -2.43 -0.48 -11.20
C GLN A 62 -1.73 0.52 -10.27
N ARG A 63 -1.40 1.71 -10.81
CA ARG A 63 -0.82 2.84 -10.04
C ARG A 63 -1.70 3.24 -8.84
N SER A 64 -3.02 3.23 -9.02
CA SER A 64 -3.98 3.54 -7.96
C SER A 64 -3.90 2.53 -6.80
N LEU A 65 -3.71 1.26 -7.11
CA LEU A 65 -3.56 0.19 -6.13
C LEU A 65 -2.21 0.34 -5.40
N LYS A 66 -1.12 0.53 -6.15
CA LYS A 66 0.23 0.77 -5.61
C LYS A 66 0.25 1.93 -4.60
N ASN A 67 -0.35 3.06 -4.96
CA ASN A 67 -0.46 4.23 -4.08
C ASN A 67 -1.25 3.90 -2.79
N ARG A 68 -2.29 3.06 -2.86
CA ARG A 68 -3.03 2.62 -1.69
C ARG A 68 -2.17 1.77 -0.76
N PHE A 69 -1.43 0.80 -1.31
CA PHE A 69 -0.47 -0.01 -0.55
C PHE A 69 0.52 0.88 0.19
N THR A 70 1.17 1.83 -0.49
CA THR A 70 2.15 2.74 0.14
C THR A 70 1.51 3.62 1.23
N ARG A 71 0.29 4.14 1.02
CA ARG A 71 -0.40 4.94 2.04
C ARG A 71 -0.74 4.13 3.29
N ILE A 72 -1.21 2.90 3.12
CA ILE A 72 -1.52 1.98 4.23
C ILE A 72 -0.23 1.64 4.97
N GLN A 73 0.83 1.28 4.25
CA GLN A 73 2.13 1.01 4.84
C GLN A 73 2.60 2.20 5.69
N LYS A 74 2.54 3.42 5.15
CA LYS A 74 2.93 4.62 5.88
C LYS A 74 2.07 4.81 7.14
N LYS A 75 0.75 4.71 7.03
CA LYS A 75 -0.14 4.88 8.19
C LYS A 75 0.06 3.84 9.30
N ILE A 76 0.41 2.60 8.96
CA ILE A 76 0.61 1.52 9.94
C ILE A 76 2.05 1.50 10.48
N GLY A 77 3.06 1.75 9.63
CA GLY A 77 4.47 1.65 10.02
C GLY A 77 4.99 2.84 10.83
N THR A 78 4.46 4.05 10.60
CA THR A 78 4.91 5.25 11.35
C THR A 78 4.62 5.13 12.85
N PRO A 79 3.42 4.68 13.28
CA PRO A 79 3.11 4.55 14.71
C PRO A 79 3.82 3.39 15.41
N LEU A 80 4.25 2.37 14.67
CA LEU A 80 4.88 1.16 15.22
C LEU A 80 6.42 1.18 15.18
N ASN A 81 7.02 2.27 14.68
CA ASN A 81 8.47 2.40 14.47
C ASN A 81 9.07 1.22 13.67
N ILE A 82 8.28 0.65 12.77
CA ILE A 82 8.70 -0.47 11.92
C ILE A 82 9.47 0.12 10.75
N PRO A 83 10.75 -0.28 10.51
CA PRO A 83 11.51 0.19 9.37
C PRO A 83 10.75 -0.11 8.07
N GLN A 84 10.25 0.93 7.42
CA GLN A 84 9.65 0.79 6.11
C GLN A 84 10.79 0.42 5.15
N PRO A 85 10.67 -0.64 4.34
CA PRO A 85 11.59 -0.82 3.22
C PRO A 85 11.49 0.45 2.34
N LEU A 86 12.62 1.14 2.22
CA LEU A 86 12.78 2.44 1.58
C LEU A 86 12.26 2.38 0.13
N GLN A 87 10.99 2.72 -0.08
CA GLN A 87 10.48 3.02 -1.41
C GLN A 87 10.96 4.43 -1.73
N THR A 88 12.01 4.52 -2.54
CA THR A 88 12.50 5.77 -3.12
C THR A 88 11.32 6.52 -3.71
N SER A 89 11.08 7.70 -3.15
CA SER A 89 10.18 8.70 -3.69
C SER A 89 10.41 8.86 -5.18
N THR A 90 9.45 8.47 -6.02
CA THR A 90 9.32 9.16 -7.30
C THR A 90 8.66 10.49 -6.98
N SER A 91 9.51 11.46 -6.66
CA SER A 91 9.21 12.87 -6.79
C SER A 91 8.90 13.12 -8.27
N GLU A 92 7.64 13.10 -8.66
CA GLU A 92 7.19 13.81 -9.87
C GLU A 92 6.91 15.26 -9.44
N SER A 93 7.99 15.97 -9.14
CA SER A 93 8.03 17.41 -9.42
C SER A 93 8.47 17.52 -10.86
N ASP A 94 7.53 17.76 -11.77
CA ASP A 94 7.87 18.41 -13.03
C ASP A 94 7.12 19.74 -13.11
N ASN A 95 7.95 20.79 -13.16
CA ASN A 95 7.60 22.19 -13.23
C ASN A 95 7.25 22.55 -14.68
N ASN A 96 6.19 23.34 -14.93
CA ASN A 96 6.30 24.66 -15.57
C ASN A 96 4.96 25.27 -16.03
N LEU A 97 4.76 26.52 -15.60
CA LEU A 97 4.44 27.71 -16.40
C LEU A 97 3.10 27.79 -17.15
N SER A 98 2.19 28.59 -16.58
CA SER A 98 1.53 29.61 -17.39
C SER A 98 1.59 30.94 -16.62
N ASP A 99 2.34 31.88 -17.17
CA ASP A 99 2.46 33.25 -16.71
C ASP A 99 1.10 33.88 -16.44
N TYR A 100 0.90 34.30 -15.18
CA TYR A 100 -0.16 35.22 -14.82
C TYR A 100 0.42 36.62 -14.98
N ASP A 101 0.11 37.30 -16.09
CA ASP A 101 0.32 38.74 -16.25
C ASP A 101 -1.03 39.45 -16.04
N PRO A 102 -1.22 40.17 -14.92
CA PRO A 102 -2.36 41.04 -14.76
C PRO A 102 -1.91 42.50 -14.94
N THR A 103 -1.99 43.06 -16.16
CA THR A 103 -2.06 44.52 -16.27
C THR A 103 -2.74 45.06 -17.54
N TYR A 104 -3.80 45.84 -17.27
CA TYR A 104 -4.56 46.81 -18.07
C TYR A 104 -5.61 46.34 -19.08
#